data_AF-A0A926SKY0-F1
#
_entry.id   AF-A0A926SKY0-F1
#
_cell.length_a   1.000
_cell.length_b   1.000
_cell.length_c   1.000
_cell.angle_alpha   90.00
_cell.angle_beta   90.00
_cell.angle_gamma   90.00
#
_symmetry.space_group_name_H-M   'P 1'
#
loop_
_entity.id
_entity.type
_entity.pdbx_description
1 polymer ?
#
loop_
_entity_poly.entity_id
_entity_poly.type
_entity_poly.pdbx_seq_one_letter_code
_entity_poly.pdbx_strand_id
1 'polypeptide(L)' 'MASSASGDSTAPSEQANSKQNLEQWYIVKQPSGVCQILSVAEASEFANWSDHEKWGPFQSQGEAIARRVGLIRAGKCQPQ' A
#
# COMPACT_ATOMS: atom_id res chain seq x y z
N MET A 1 -41.68 38.51 17.62
CA MET A 1 -40.45 39.31 17.86
C MET A 1 -39.73 38.70 19.05
N ALA A 2 -38.41 38.53 18.91
CA ALA A 2 -37.42 37.99 19.86
C ALA A 2 -37.50 36.49 20.18
N SER A 3 -36.41 35.73 20.35
CA SER A 3 -35.00 35.78 19.91
C SER A 3 -34.37 34.47 20.41
N SER A 4 -33.32 34.05 19.73
CA SER A 4 -32.54 32.81 19.87
C SER A 4 -31.82 32.61 21.21
N ALA A 5 -31.57 31.33 21.55
CA ALA A 5 -30.34 30.79 22.17
C ALA A 5 -30.45 29.24 22.22
N SER A 6 -29.45 28.36 22.25
CA SER A 6 -28.06 28.24 21.77
C SER A 6 -27.50 26.99 22.48
N GLY A 7 -26.81 26.08 21.77
CA GLY A 7 -25.95 25.02 22.33
C GLY A 7 -26.71 23.85 23.00
N ASP A 8 -26.26 22.60 23.00
CA ASP A 8 -24.91 22.04 22.93
C ASP A 8 -25.08 20.55 22.52
N SER A 9 -24.67 20.12 21.32
CA SER A 9 -23.36 19.48 21.07
C SER A 9 -22.93 18.52 22.15
N THR A 10 -23.11 17.20 21.95
CA THR A 10 -22.06 16.18 22.17
C THR A 10 -22.56 14.83 21.61
N ALA A 11 -22.31 14.61 20.32
CA ALA A 11 -21.72 13.35 19.88
C ALA A 11 -20.26 13.69 19.53
N PRO A 12 -19.28 12.83 19.82
CA PRO A 12 -18.94 11.85 18.78
C PRO A 12 -18.48 10.48 19.30
N SER A 13 -18.95 9.46 18.57
CA SER A 13 -18.12 8.38 18.02
C SER A 13 -17.53 7.38 19.00
N GLU A 14 -18.31 6.32 19.25
CA GLU A 14 -17.79 4.97 19.51
C GLU A 14 -16.67 4.64 18.52
N GLN A 15 -15.56 4.21 19.11
CA GLN A 15 -14.29 4.06 18.43
C GLN A 15 -14.39 3.04 17.30
N ALA A 16 -14.23 3.54 16.06
CA ALA A 16 -13.86 2.73 14.93
C ALA A 16 -12.49 2.10 15.24
N ASN A 17 -12.53 0.83 15.64
CA ASN A 17 -11.40 -0.06 15.78
C ASN A 17 -10.51 0.11 14.54
N SER A 18 -9.41 0.85 14.73
CA SER A 18 -8.49 1.23 13.68
C SER A 18 -7.78 -0.05 13.24
N LYS A 19 -8.36 -0.70 12.24
CA LYS A 19 -7.67 -1.65 11.37
C LYS A 19 -6.44 -0.90 10.91
N GLN A 20 -5.31 -1.14 11.56
CA GLN A 20 -4.03 -0.53 11.22
C GLN A 20 -3.77 -0.94 9.78
N ASN A 21 -4.17 -0.08 8.85
CA ASN A 21 -3.90 -0.21 7.44
C ASN A 21 -2.43 0.12 7.28
N LEU A 22 -1.58 -0.78 7.78
CA LEU A 22 -0.19 -0.81 7.39
C LEU A 22 -0.25 -1.10 5.91
N GLU A 23 -0.16 -0.05 5.09
CA GLU A 23 -0.16 -0.16 3.65
C GLU A 23 1.05 -1.03 3.29
N GLN A 24 0.79 -2.29 3.02
CA GLN A 24 1.81 -3.28 2.69
C GLN A 24 2.08 -3.20 1.20
N TRP A 25 3.34 -3.05 0.83
CA TRP A 25 3.78 -2.92 -0.55
C TRP A 25 4.58 -4.14 -0.98
N TYR A 26 4.41 -4.55 -2.23
CA TYR A 26 5.10 -5.67 -2.84
C TYR A 26 5.78 -5.22 -4.11
N ILE A 27 6.92 -5.83 -4.41
CA ILE A 27 7.56 -5.74 -5.72
C ILE A 27 7.28 -7.05 -6.44
N VAL A 28 6.66 -6.99 -7.61
CA VAL A 28 6.34 -8.17 -8.42
C VAL A 28 7.10 -8.09 -9.73
N LYS A 29 7.89 -9.12 -10.04
CA LYS A 29 8.58 -9.25 -11.32
C LYS A 29 7.58 -9.69 -12.38
N GLN A 30 7.49 -8.93 -13.46
CA GLN A 30 6.71 -9.28 -14.63
C GLN A 30 7.51 -10.18 -15.57
N PRO A 31 6.85 -10.92 -16.49
CA PRO A 31 7.51 -11.75 -17.48
C PRO A 31 8.41 -10.95 -18.42
N SER A 32 8.12 -9.65 -18.60
CA SER A 32 8.97 -8.70 -19.33
C SER A 32 10.32 -8.42 -18.66
N GLY A 33 10.52 -8.85 -17.41
CA GLY A 33 11.71 -8.57 -16.60
C GLY A 33 11.64 -7.26 -15.82
N VAL A 34 10.61 -6.44 -16.05
CA VAL A 34 10.32 -5.24 -15.26
C VAL A 34 9.71 -5.63 -13.92
N CYS A 35 10.08 -4.91 -12.86
CA CYS A 35 9.42 -5.05 -11.57
C CYS A 35 8.45 -3.90 -11.30
N GLN A 36 7.21 -4.24 -10.92
CA GLN A 36 6.18 -3.28 -10.49
C GLN A 36 6.06 -3.26 -8.97
N ILE A 37 5.73 -2.09 -8.44
CA ILE A 37 5.44 -1.90 -7.02
C ILE A 37 3.92 -1.78 -6.88
N LEU A 38 3.34 -2.62 -6.02
CA LEU A 38 1.90 -2.76 -5.86
C LEU A 38 1.57 -2.76 -4.37
N SER A 39 0.50 -2.09 -3.97
CA SER A 39 -0.07 -2.23 -2.63
C SER A 39 -0.69 -3.62 -2.44
N VAL A 40 -1.01 -4.00 -1.20
CA VAL A 40 -1.66 -5.30 -0.91
C VAL A 40 -3.02 -5.45 -1.61
N ALA A 41 -3.74 -4.35 -1.80
CA ALA A 41 -5.01 -4.33 -2.52
C ALA A 41 -4.80 -4.67 -4.01
N GLU A 42 -3.82 -4.03 -4.64
CA GLU A 42 -3.47 -4.28 -6.05
C GLU A 42 -2.82 -5.66 -6.23
N ALA A 43 -1.92 -6.05 -5.32
CA ALA A 43 -1.23 -7.34 -5.34
C ALA A 43 -2.18 -8.53 -5.18
N SER A 44 -3.37 -8.34 -4.60
CA SER A 44 -4.40 -9.38 -4.52
C SER A 44 -4.93 -9.77 -5.90
N GLU A 45 -4.98 -8.84 -6.86
CA GLU A 45 -5.33 -9.16 -8.26
C GLU A 45 -4.23 -9.99 -8.93
N PHE A 46 -2.98 -9.77 -8.51
CA PHE A 46 -1.81 -10.54 -8.90
C PHE A 46 -1.57 -11.78 -8.02
N ALA A 47 -2.47 -12.12 -7.08
CA ALA A 47 -2.32 -13.33 -6.24
C ALA A 47 -2.34 -14.63 -7.06
N ASN A 48 -2.92 -14.58 -8.26
CA ASN A 48 -2.89 -15.68 -9.23
C ASN A 48 -1.49 -15.87 -9.86
N TRP A 49 -0.56 -14.93 -9.69
CA TRP A 49 0.82 -15.03 -10.15
C TRP A 49 1.71 -15.64 -9.06
N SER A 50 1.29 -16.77 -8.50
CA SER A 50 2.09 -17.51 -7.52
C SER A 50 3.46 -17.94 -8.08
N ASP A 51 3.58 -18.04 -9.41
CA ASP A 51 4.82 -18.37 -10.11
C ASP A 51 5.75 -17.16 -10.33
N HIS A 52 5.30 -15.92 -10.07
CA HIS A 52 6.12 -14.74 -10.28
C HIS A 52 7.00 -14.44 -9.07
N GLU A 53 8.26 -14.11 -9.31
CA GLU A 53 9.18 -13.69 -8.26
C GLU A 53 8.68 -12.38 -7.64
N LYS A 54 8.44 -12.39 -6.33
CA LYS A 54 7.93 -11.24 -5.57
C LYS A 54 8.75 -10.98 -4.31
N TRP A 55 8.81 -9.73 -3.90
CA TRP A 55 9.52 -9.29 -2.69
C TRP A 55 8.62 -8.38 -1.84
N GLY A 56 8.68 -8.54 -0.52
CA GLY A 56 7.84 -7.82 0.44
C GLY A 56 7.20 -8.77 1.46
N PRO A 57 6.22 -8.31 2.24
CA PRO A 57 5.66 -6.96 2.24
C PRO A 57 6.64 -5.91 2.80
N PHE A 58 6.57 -4.68 2.28
CA PHE A 58 7.26 -3.50 2.77
C PHE A 58 6.29 -2.56 3.47
N GLN A 59 6.76 -1.78 4.44
CA GLN A 59 5.90 -0.94 5.28
C GLN A 59 5.51 0.39 4.62
N SER A 60 6.17 0.74 3.51
CA SER A 60 5.87 1.95 2.75
C SER A 60 6.25 1.79 1.28
N GLN A 61 5.64 2.60 0.42
CA GLN A 61 5.99 2.67 -0.99
C GLN A 61 7.45 3.09 -1.18
N GLY A 62 7.95 4.02 -0.35
CA GLY A 62 9.34 4.47 -0.40
C GLY A 62 10.34 3.35 -0.13
N GLU A 63 10.05 2.48 0.84
CA GLU A 63 10.85 1.28 1.10
C GLU A 63 10.82 0.32 -0.10
N ALA A 64 9.65 0.06 -0.68
CA ALA A 64 9.53 -0.76 -1.88
C ALA A 64 10.30 -0.18 -3.07
N ILE A 65 10.32 1.15 -3.24
CA ILE A 65 11.11 1.83 -4.28
C ILE A 65 12.60 1.61 -4.04
N ALA A 66 13.10 1.85 -2.83
CA ALA A 66 14.52 1.63 -2.50
C ALA A 66 14.95 0.18 -2.75
N ARG A 67 14.08 -0.78 -2.39
CA ARG A 67 14.30 -2.21 -2.62
C ARG A 67 14.29 -2.55 -4.11
N ARG A 68 13.36 -1.99 -4.89
CA ARG A 68 13.31 -2.15 -6.35
C ARG A 68 14.60 -1.66 -7.01
N VAL A 69 15.12 -0.50 -6.62
CA VAL A 69 16.41 0.01 -7.13
C VAL A 69 17.55 -0.96 -6.81
N GLY A 70 17.57 -1.52 -5.60
CA GLY A 70 18.52 -2.57 -5.23
C GLY A 70 18.41 -3.81 -6.14
N LEU A 71 17.19 -4.25 -6.46
CA LEU A 71 16.94 -5.36 -7.37
C LEU A 71 17.38 -5.06 -8.80
N ILE A 72 17.25 -3.81 -9.26
CA ILE A 72 17.77 -3.37 -10.57
C ILE A 72 19.30 -3.47 -10.59
N ARG A 73 19.97 -2.95 -9.55
CA ARG A 73 21.44 -3.03 -9.44
C ARG A 73 21.96 -4.46 -9.35
N ALA A 74 21.16 -5.38 -8.80
CA ALA A 74 21.47 -6.80 -8.74
C ALA A 74 21.13 -7.58 -10.04
N GLY A 75 20.60 -6.92 -11.07
CA GLY A 75 20.19 -7.56 -12.33
C GLY A 75 18.92 -8.41 -12.24
N LYS A 76 18.17 -8.33 -11.13
CA LYS A 76 16.93 -9.10 -10.94
C LYS A 76 15.72 -8.45 -11.61
N CYS A 77 15.74 -7.13 -11.72
CA CYS A 77 14.71 -6.29 -12.32
C CYS A 77 15.32 -5.40 -13.40
N GLN A 78 14.55 -5.11 -14.45
CA GLN A 78 14.92 -4.13 -15.46
C GLN A 78 14.42 -2.72 -15.08
N PRO A 79 15.18 -1.66 -15.43
CA PRO A 79 14.66 -0.30 -15.39
C PRO A 79 13.56 -0.12 -16.45
N GLN A 80 12.58 0.72 -16.15
CA GLN A 80 11.58 1.20 -17.12
C GLN A 80 11.85 2.66 -17.45
#